data_AF-A0A9P9M908-F1
#
_entry.id   AF-A0A9P9M908-F1
#
_cell.length_a   1.000
_cell.length_b   1.000
_cell.length_c   1.000
_cell.angle_alpha   90.00
_cell.angle_beta   90.00
_cell.angle_gamma   90.00
#
_symmetry.space_group_name_H-M   'P 1'
#
loop_
_entity.id
_entity.type
_entity.pdbx_description
1 polymer ?
#
loop_
_entity_poly.entity_id
_entity_poly.type
_entity_poly.pdbx_seq_one_letter_code
_entity_poly.pdbx_strand_id
1 'polypeptide(L)'
;MSSSRRSLSFAMEESLERPLESPHDLLTSGALNNKSRTAVVCLHQHSSFLSSITKSTLGDCLKWTIEELLRASHAFARSLAATVVRPGMWITVFVHNVAEYHVVFRTSLELNCIFATLNLKTSMHGKEAKHVIELLNLSVLVAPNVDCGKKIENAAPEIAENFLLKLFSQGNPEGLNS
;
A
#
# COMPACT_ATOMS: atom_id res chain seq x y z
N MET A 1 -55.20 17.14 14.72
CA MET A 1 -54.30 16.10 14.16
C MET A 1 -52.88 16.54 14.48
N SER A 2 -52.33 16.01 15.56
CA SER A 2 -51.04 16.42 16.13
C SER A 2 -49.93 15.56 15.54
N SER A 3 -48.98 16.20 14.86
CA SER A 3 -47.84 15.55 14.21
C SER A 3 -46.81 15.15 15.27
N SER A 4 -46.66 13.84 15.45
CA SER A 4 -45.69 13.19 16.34
C SER A 4 -44.27 13.43 15.83
N ARG A 5 -43.56 14.38 16.45
CA ARG A 5 -42.10 14.47 16.34
C ARG A 5 -41.50 13.32 17.18
N ARG A 6 -41.10 12.24 16.51
CA ARG A 6 -40.23 11.23 17.12
C ARG A 6 -38.86 11.84 17.32
N SER A 7 -38.55 12.16 18.57
CA SER A 7 -37.22 12.46 19.07
C SER A 7 -36.31 11.25 18.83
N LEU A 8 -35.28 11.41 18.01
CA LEU A 8 -34.15 10.49 17.92
C LEU A 8 -33.33 10.65 19.21
N SER A 9 -33.59 9.79 20.19
CA SER A 9 -32.84 9.75 21.44
C SER A 9 -31.50 9.06 21.26
N PHE A 10 -30.43 9.82 21.55
CA PHE A 10 -29.19 9.40 22.20
C PHE A 10 -28.57 8.07 21.72
N ALA A 11 -27.68 8.17 20.73
CA ALA A 11 -26.53 7.26 20.71
C ALA A 11 -25.68 7.62 21.93
N MET A 12 -25.45 6.64 22.81
CA MET A 12 -24.52 6.77 23.93
C MET A 12 -23.17 7.22 23.38
N GLU A 13 -22.76 8.41 23.79
CA GLU A 13 -21.42 8.94 23.57
C GLU A 13 -20.49 8.11 24.46
N GLU A 14 -20.02 6.99 23.92
CA GLU A 14 -18.94 6.22 24.51
C GLU A 14 -17.71 7.12 24.48
N SER A 15 -17.44 7.79 25.60
CA SER A 15 -16.31 8.67 25.77
C SER A 15 -15.04 7.88 25.49
N LEU A 16 -14.44 8.11 24.32
CA LEU A 16 -13.11 7.62 23.96
C LEU A 16 -12.09 8.33 24.87
N GLU A 17 -11.98 7.87 26.13
CA GLU A 17 -11.02 8.38 27.12
C GLU A 17 -9.56 8.06 26.77
N ARG A 18 -9.32 7.36 25.66
CA ARG A 18 -7.97 7.02 25.20
C ARG A 18 -7.52 8.04 24.15
N PRO A 19 -6.26 8.51 24.21
CA PRO A 19 -5.65 9.21 23.09
C PRO A 19 -5.86 8.37 21.83
N LEU A 20 -6.31 8.98 20.74
CA LEU A 20 -6.44 8.29 19.46
C LEU A 20 -5.05 7.78 19.06
N GLU A 21 -4.86 6.46 19.11
CA GLU A 21 -3.64 5.83 18.64
C GLU A 21 -3.42 6.18 17.16
N SER A 22 -2.15 6.34 16.76
CA SER A 22 -1.87 6.48 15.34
C SER A 22 -2.32 5.20 14.61
N PRO A 23 -2.74 5.27 13.34
CA PRO A 23 -3.09 4.08 12.58
C PRO A 23 -1.96 3.03 12.55
N HIS A 24 -0.71 3.49 12.58
CA HIS A 24 0.47 2.63 12.70
C HIS A 24 0.47 1.86 14.02
N ASP A 25 0.26 2.54 15.15
CA ASP A 25 0.31 1.93 16.49
C ASP A 25 -0.83 0.94 16.70
N LEU A 26 -2.04 1.28 16.26
CA LEU A 26 -3.21 0.40 16.30
C LEU A 26 -2.98 -0.88 15.48
N LEU A 27 -2.47 -0.75 14.26
CA LEU A 27 -2.20 -1.90 13.40
C LEU A 27 -1.01 -2.73 13.89
N THR A 28 -0.05 -2.11 14.57
CA THR A 28 1.12 -2.79 15.13
C THR A 28 0.75 -3.55 16.40
N SER A 29 0.00 -2.93 17.32
CA SER A 29 -0.44 -3.56 18.57
C SER A 29 -1.30 -4.79 18.31
N GLY A 30 -2.27 -4.68 17.41
CA GLY A 30 -3.10 -5.81 16.98
C GLY A 30 -2.28 -6.92 16.31
N ALA A 31 -1.29 -6.55 15.51
CA ALA A 31 -0.41 -7.49 14.81
C ALA A 31 0.52 -8.26 15.76
N LEU A 32 1.09 -7.60 16.78
CA LEU A 32 1.98 -8.23 17.76
C LEU A 32 1.27 -9.32 18.59
N ASN A 33 -0.04 -9.17 18.81
CA ASN A 33 -0.85 -10.16 19.52
C ASN A 33 -1.27 -11.37 18.65
N ASN A 34 -1.06 -11.30 17.33
CA ASN A 34 -1.56 -12.29 16.37
C ASN A 34 -0.50 -12.76 15.37
N LYS A 35 0.79 -12.65 15.70
CA LYS A 35 1.94 -12.84 14.79
C LYS A 35 1.85 -14.06 13.86
N SER A 36 1.40 -15.21 14.37
CA SER A 36 1.32 -16.47 13.61
C SER A 36 0.07 -16.62 12.74
N ARG A 37 -0.91 -15.72 12.84
CA ARG A 37 -2.13 -15.77 12.02
C ARG A 37 -1.81 -15.34 10.59
N THR A 38 -2.48 -15.97 9.63
CA THR A 38 -2.42 -15.56 8.21
C THR A 38 -2.95 -14.15 8.04
N ALA A 39 -2.19 -13.30 7.35
CA ALA A 39 -2.51 -11.90 7.08
C ALA A 39 -2.78 -11.65 5.60
N VAL A 40 -2.01 -12.30 4.72
CA VAL A 40 -2.06 -12.08 3.28
C VAL A 40 -2.10 -13.43 2.59
N VAL A 41 -2.99 -13.55 1.60
CA VAL A 41 -3.06 -14.68 0.69
C VAL A 41 -3.17 -14.11 -0.73
N CYS A 42 -2.19 -14.38 -1.58
CA CYS A 42 -2.16 -13.89 -2.96
C CYS A 42 -2.16 -15.08 -3.92
N LEU A 43 -3.34 -15.38 -4.48
CA LEU A 43 -3.56 -16.54 -5.34
C LEU A 43 -2.77 -16.49 -6.65
N HIS A 44 -2.42 -15.29 -7.12
CA HIS A 44 -1.70 -15.07 -8.36
C HIS A 44 -0.18 -14.89 -8.17
N GLN A 45 0.31 -15.02 -6.94
CA GLN A 45 1.74 -14.95 -6.65
C GLN A 45 2.22 -16.31 -6.20
N HIS A 46 3.32 -16.77 -6.78
CA HIS A 46 3.91 -18.05 -6.41
C HIS A 46 4.37 -18.03 -4.95
N SER A 47 4.29 -19.18 -4.26
CA SER A 47 4.68 -19.31 -2.85
C SER A 47 6.16 -19.01 -2.58
N SER A 48 7.02 -19.05 -3.60
CA SER A 48 8.42 -18.65 -3.50
C SER A 48 8.68 -17.16 -3.66
N PHE A 49 7.65 -16.34 -3.91
CA PHE A 49 7.81 -14.89 -3.98
C PHE A 49 8.40 -14.36 -2.67
N LEU A 50 9.48 -13.58 -2.77
CA LEU A 50 10.26 -13.07 -1.63
C LEU A 50 10.62 -14.18 -0.62
N SER A 51 11.20 -15.28 -1.10
CA SER A 51 11.59 -16.46 -0.31
C SER A 51 12.50 -16.18 0.89
N SER A 52 13.21 -15.05 0.91
CA SER A 52 13.99 -14.59 2.08
C SER A 52 13.10 -14.21 3.28
N ILE A 53 11.83 -13.90 3.03
CA ILE A 53 10.83 -13.53 4.03
C ILE A 53 9.86 -14.69 4.26
N THR A 54 9.44 -15.35 3.18
CA THR A 54 8.46 -16.44 3.21
C THR A 54 9.02 -17.69 3.90
N LYS A 55 8.49 -18.02 5.07
CA LYS A 55 8.85 -19.22 5.86
C LYS A 55 8.16 -20.48 5.34
N SER A 56 6.96 -20.35 4.77
CA SER A 56 6.19 -21.49 4.26
C SER A 56 6.03 -21.40 2.75
N THR A 57 6.74 -22.26 2.03
CA THR A 57 6.59 -22.47 0.58
C THR A 57 5.61 -23.60 0.25
N LEU A 58 4.85 -24.08 1.25
CA LEU A 58 3.91 -25.18 1.08
C LEU A 58 2.65 -24.68 0.34
N GLY A 59 2.57 -25.00 -0.95
CA GLY A 59 1.44 -24.71 -1.83
C GLY A 59 1.81 -23.87 -3.04
N ASP A 60 0.85 -23.65 -3.92
CA ASP A 60 1.06 -22.98 -5.22
C ASP A 60 1.02 -21.46 -5.12
N CYS A 61 0.47 -20.92 -4.03
CA CYS A 61 0.25 -19.49 -3.86
C CYS A 61 0.90 -18.92 -2.59
N LEU A 62 1.20 -17.63 -2.64
CA LEU A 62 1.80 -16.88 -1.55
C LEU A 62 0.83 -16.78 -0.37
N LYS A 63 1.32 -17.16 0.80
CA LYS A 63 0.62 -17.03 2.08
C LYS A 63 1.59 -16.49 3.12
N TRP A 64 1.27 -15.33 3.67
CA TRP A 64 2.05 -14.74 4.74
C TRP A 64 1.25 -14.63 6.02
N THR A 65 1.92 -14.97 7.11
CA THR A 65 1.57 -14.61 8.47
C THR A 65 1.73 -13.12 8.71
N ILE A 66 1.13 -12.63 9.78
CA ILE A 66 1.32 -11.26 10.24
C ILE A 66 2.81 -10.95 10.48
N GLU A 67 3.56 -11.89 11.07
CA GLU A 67 4.99 -11.72 11.33
C GLU A 67 5.80 -11.51 10.04
N GLU A 68 5.51 -12.28 9.00
CA GLU A 68 6.20 -12.17 7.69
C GLU A 68 5.87 -10.84 7.01
N LEU A 69 4.60 -10.43 7.04
CA LEU A 69 4.19 -9.12 6.51
C LEU A 69 4.88 -7.96 7.25
N LEU A 70 4.94 -8.01 8.59
CA LEU A 70 5.63 -6.98 9.39
C LEU A 70 7.12 -6.95 9.09
N ARG A 71 7.76 -8.11 8.95
CA ARG A 71 9.18 -8.21 8.60
C ARG A 71 9.44 -7.61 7.22
N ALA A 72 8.59 -7.91 6.24
CA ALA A 72 8.67 -7.36 4.89
C ALA A 72 8.52 -5.84 4.89
N SER A 73 7.45 -5.32 5.52
CA SER A 73 7.18 -3.88 5.56
C SER A 73 8.24 -3.10 6.32
N HIS A 74 8.73 -3.63 7.44
CA HIS A 74 9.78 -2.99 8.23
C HIS A 74 11.13 -2.99 7.48
N ALA A 75 11.50 -4.10 6.84
CA ALA A 75 12.70 -4.15 6.02
C ALA A 75 12.63 -3.14 4.87
N PHE A 76 11.48 -3.05 4.19
CA PHE A 76 11.25 -2.10 3.12
C PHE A 76 11.24 -0.65 3.62
N ALA A 77 10.64 -0.37 4.78
CA ALA A 77 10.64 0.94 5.42
C ALA A 77 12.07 1.39 5.76
N ARG A 78 12.90 0.51 6.34
CA ARG A 78 14.32 0.80 6.60
C ARG A 78 15.08 1.12 5.32
N SER A 79 14.85 0.35 4.25
CA SER A 79 15.47 0.62 2.96
C SER A 79 15.05 1.98 2.41
N LEU A 80 13.76 2.34 2.46
CA LEU A 80 13.29 3.66 2.02
C LEU A 80 13.83 4.80 2.88
N ALA A 81 13.84 4.66 4.21
CA ALA A 81 14.37 5.66 5.13
C ALA A 81 15.85 5.95 4.90
N ALA A 82 16.61 4.94 4.46
CA ALA A 82 18.02 5.08 4.09
C ALA A 82 18.24 5.84 2.76
N THR A 83 17.17 6.13 2.00
CA THR A 83 17.22 6.91 0.76
C THR A 83 16.76 8.36 1.00
N VAL A 84 16.11 8.96 0.01
CA VAL A 84 15.60 10.34 0.01
C VAL A 84 14.18 10.47 0.58
N VAL A 85 13.52 9.36 0.88
CA VAL A 85 12.15 9.36 1.43
C VAL A 85 12.11 9.96 2.84
N ARG A 86 11.16 10.86 3.10
CA ARG A 86 10.98 11.56 4.38
C ARG A 86 9.50 11.56 4.80
N PRO A 87 9.21 11.71 6.11
CA PRO A 87 7.84 11.90 6.59
C PRO A 87 7.11 13.01 5.84
N GLY A 88 5.82 12.81 5.59
CA GLY A 88 4.95 13.72 4.84
C GLY A 88 5.04 13.61 3.31
N MET A 89 6.01 12.87 2.77
CA MET A 89 6.09 12.61 1.32
C MET A 89 4.98 11.67 0.83
N TRP A 90 4.62 11.83 -0.44
CA TRP A 90 3.68 10.94 -1.12
C TRP A 90 4.37 9.69 -1.66
N ILE A 91 3.94 8.52 -1.18
CA ILE A 91 4.24 7.21 -1.77
C ILE A 91 3.04 6.81 -2.60
N THR A 92 3.21 6.84 -3.92
CA THR A 92 2.13 6.52 -4.85
C THR A 92 2.33 5.18 -5.48
N VAL A 93 1.26 4.39 -5.44
CA VAL A 93 1.29 2.97 -5.73
C VAL A 93 0.31 2.67 -6.86
N PHE A 94 0.87 2.22 -7.97
CA PHE A 94 0.19 1.59 -9.09
C PHE A 94 0.51 0.10 -9.03
N VAL A 95 0.07 -0.63 -8.02
CA VAL A 95 0.31 -2.09 -7.97
C VAL A 95 -1.01 -2.82 -7.88
N HIS A 96 -1.00 -4.08 -8.32
CA HIS A 96 -2.14 -4.97 -8.14
C HIS A 96 -2.40 -5.19 -6.64
N ASN A 97 -3.57 -5.73 -6.29
CA ASN A 97 -3.88 -6.15 -4.92
C ASN A 97 -3.10 -7.43 -4.55
N VAL A 98 -1.79 -7.30 -4.43
CA VAL A 98 -0.80 -8.34 -4.16
C VAL A 98 -0.01 -8.01 -2.89
N ALA A 99 0.90 -8.88 -2.45
CA ALA A 99 1.62 -8.69 -1.20
C ALA A 99 2.36 -7.34 -1.12
N GLU A 100 2.90 -6.86 -2.23
CA GLU A 100 3.60 -5.57 -2.35
C GLU A 100 2.69 -4.41 -1.96
N TYR A 101 1.40 -4.45 -2.29
CA TYR A 101 0.45 -3.43 -1.86
C TYR A 101 0.43 -3.29 -0.34
N HIS A 102 0.32 -4.43 0.37
CA HIS A 102 0.27 -4.46 1.82
C HIS A 102 1.60 -4.07 2.47
N VAL A 103 2.71 -4.44 1.84
CA VAL A 103 4.05 -4.04 2.26
C VAL A 103 4.19 -2.52 2.18
N VAL A 104 3.93 -1.92 1.02
CA VAL A 104 4.09 -0.48 0.81
C VAL A 104 3.11 0.32 1.68
N PHE A 105 1.87 -0.17 1.85
CA PHE A 105 0.89 0.45 2.75
C PHE A 105 1.43 0.51 4.19
N ARG A 106 1.88 -0.60 4.76
CA ARG A 106 2.41 -0.60 6.13
C ARG A 106 3.69 0.23 6.24
N THR A 107 4.56 0.18 5.25
CA THR A 107 5.75 1.01 5.19
C THR A 107 5.42 2.50 5.19
N SER A 108 4.37 2.93 4.47
CA SER A 108 3.96 4.34 4.47
C SER A 108 3.52 4.81 5.85
N LEU A 109 2.81 3.97 6.61
CA LEU A 109 2.39 4.27 7.97
C LEU A 109 3.60 4.36 8.91
N GLU A 110 4.55 3.43 8.78
CA GLU A 110 5.77 3.41 9.59
C GLU A 110 6.66 4.64 9.36
N LEU A 111 6.74 5.10 8.10
CA LEU A 111 7.53 6.28 7.72
C LEU A 111 6.78 7.61 7.89
N ASN A 112 5.52 7.57 8.34
CA ASN A 112 4.62 8.72 8.38
C ASN A 112 4.53 9.43 7.01
N CYS A 113 4.46 8.66 5.94
CA CYS A 113 4.27 9.10 4.57
C CYS A 113 2.79 9.02 4.16
N ILE A 114 2.39 9.83 3.18
CA ILE A 114 1.05 9.79 2.61
C ILE A 114 1.00 8.64 1.60
N PHE A 115 0.04 7.73 1.77
CA PHE A 115 -0.18 6.60 0.88
C PHE A 115 -1.26 6.94 -0.15
N ALA A 116 -0.88 6.97 -1.43
CA ALA A 116 -1.83 7.17 -2.52
C ALA A 116 -1.88 5.93 -3.41
N THR A 117 -3.06 5.33 -3.48
CA THR A 117 -3.30 4.18 -4.35
C THR A 117 -3.97 4.64 -5.61
N LEU A 118 -3.37 4.31 -6.76
CA LEU A 118 -3.93 4.66 -8.05
C LEU A 118 -4.30 3.40 -8.82
N ASN A 119 -5.38 3.51 -9.59
CA ASN A 119 -5.81 2.42 -10.44
C ASN A 119 -4.75 2.22 -11.53
N LEU A 120 -4.31 0.97 -11.72
CA LEU A 120 -3.42 0.61 -12.82
C LEU A 120 -3.97 1.02 -14.19
N LYS A 121 -5.29 1.01 -14.36
CA LYS A 121 -5.91 1.48 -15.62
C LYS A 121 -5.65 2.96 -15.89
N THR A 122 -5.40 3.76 -14.86
CA THR A 122 -5.03 5.18 -15.00
C THR A 122 -3.70 5.31 -15.75
N SER A 123 -2.73 4.39 -15.58
CA SER A 123 -1.48 4.40 -16.34
C SER A 123 -1.66 4.13 -17.84
N MET A 124 -2.83 3.65 -18.25
CA MET A 124 -3.18 3.42 -19.66
C MET A 124 -3.88 4.64 -20.28
N HIS A 125 -4.30 5.62 -19.48
CA HIS A 125 -5.01 6.82 -19.92
C HIS A 125 -4.17 8.06 -19.61
N GLY A 126 -3.33 8.49 -20.57
CA GLY A 126 -2.35 9.54 -20.35
C GLY A 126 -2.90 10.86 -19.78
N LYS A 127 -4.12 11.27 -20.14
CA LYS A 127 -4.76 12.47 -19.58
C LYS A 127 -5.10 12.33 -18.09
N GLU A 128 -5.63 11.18 -17.69
CA GLU A 128 -5.98 10.90 -16.29
C GLU A 128 -4.71 10.72 -15.46
N ALA A 129 -3.73 9.96 -15.97
CA ALA A 129 -2.42 9.83 -15.36
C ALA A 129 -1.78 11.19 -15.13
N LYS A 130 -1.71 12.04 -16.15
CA LYS A 130 -1.16 13.40 -16.03
C LYS A 130 -1.86 14.21 -14.95
N HIS A 131 -3.18 14.28 -14.99
CA HIS A 131 -3.96 15.04 -14.02
C HIS A 131 -3.71 14.58 -12.58
N VAL A 132 -3.64 13.27 -12.36
CA VAL A 132 -3.38 12.71 -11.04
C VAL A 132 -1.94 12.94 -10.59
N ILE A 133 -0.97 12.79 -11.50
CA ILE A 133 0.45 13.08 -11.22
C ILE A 133 0.63 14.55 -10.79
N GLU A 134 -0.02 15.47 -11.50
CA GLU A 134 -0.05 16.90 -11.18
C GLU A 134 -0.69 17.18 -9.82
N LEU A 135 -1.83 16.55 -9.53
CA LEU A 135 -2.57 16.77 -8.29
C LEU A 135 -1.79 16.29 -7.05
N LEU A 136 -1.09 15.16 -7.17
CA LEU A 136 -0.44 14.50 -6.04
C LEU A 136 1.00 14.97 -5.77
N ASN A 137 1.60 15.75 -6.69
CA ASN A 137 3.01 16.15 -6.63
C ASN A 137 3.93 14.98 -6.24
N LEU A 138 3.85 13.92 -7.03
CA LEU A 138 4.42 12.61 -6.74
C LEU A 138 5.91 12.67 -6.39
N SER A 139 6.27 12.19 -5.20
CA SER A 139 7.67 12.08 -4.75
C SER A 139 8.25 10.68 -4.95
N VAL A 140 7.47 9.64 -4.66
CA VAL A 140 7.87 8.23 -4.79
C VAL A 140 6.86 7.49 -5.65
N LEU A 141 7.33 6.84 -6.71
CA LEU A 141 6.53 6.00 -7.59
C LEU A 141 6.82 4.52 -7.32
N VAL A 142 5.78 3.74 -7.04
CA VAL A 142 5.81 2.28 -7.01
C VAL A 142 4.90 1.75 -8.11
N ALA A 143 5.45 1.03 -9.07
CA ALA A 143 4.74 0.48 -10.23
C ALA A 143 4.96 -1.04 -10.35
N PRO A 144 4.10 -1.77 -11.07
CA PRO A 144 4.13 -3.23 -11.07
C PRO A 144 5.26 -3.78 -11.96
N ASN A 145 5.74 -2.99 -12.92
CA ASN A 145 6.87 -3.28 -13.80
C ASN A 145 7.39 -1.98 -14.44
N VAL A 146 8.54 -2.08 -15.10
CA VAL A 146 9.22 -0.96 -15.74
C VAL A 146 8.36 -0.32 -16.85
N ASP A 147 7.63 -1.11 -17.62
CA ASP A 147 6.83 -0.61 -18.74
C ASP A 147 5.67 0.27 -18.27
N CYS A 148 5.00 -0.12 -17.19
CA CYS A 148 3.98 0.71 -16.55
C CYS A 148 4.59 1.99 -15.99
N GLY A 149 5.77 1.91 -15.38
CA GLY A 149 6.54 3.08 -14.95
C GLY A 149 6.76 4.07 -16.09
N LYS A 150 7.31 3.59 -17.21
CA LYS A 150 7.55 4.42 -18.40
C LYS A 150 6.27 5.03 -18.97
N LYS A 151 5.14 4.32 -18.94
CA LYS A 151 3.85 4.88 -19.38
C LYS A 151 3.40 6.05 -18.51
N ILE A 152 3.60 5.95 -17.19
CA ILE A 152 3.29 7.03 -16.23
C ILE A 152 4.21 8.22 -16.47
N GLU A 153 5.50 7.97 -16.69
CA GLU A 153 6.46 9.03 -17.00
C GLU A 153 6.12 9.75 -18.30
N ASN A 154 5.82 9.00 -19.36
CA ASN A 154 5.46 9.56 -20.66
C ASN A 154 4.13 10.33 -20.63
N ALA A 155 3.26 10.09 -19.65
CA ALA A 155 2.03 10.84 -19.49
C ALA A 155 2.27 12.27 -18.96
N ALA A 156 3.31 12.48 -18.15
CA ALA A 156 3.68 13.77 -17.56
C ALA A 156 5.20 13.90 -17.43
N PRO A 157 5.94 14.03 -18.54
CA PRO A 157 7.40 14.01 -18.55
C PRO A 157 8.00 15.14 -17.70
N GLU A 158 7.37 16.32 -17.69
CA GLU A 158 7.77 17.48 -16.90
C GLU A 158 7.76 17.24 -15.38
N ILE A 159 6.93 16.32 -14.88
CA ILE A 159 6.82 15.99 -13.45
C ILE A 159 7.58 14.70 -13.13
N ALA A 160 7.74 13.81 -14.12
CA ALA A 160 8.49 12.57 -13.99
C ALA A 160 9.98 12.81 -13.61
N GLU A 161 10.53 13.98 -13.98
CA GLU A 161 11.86 14.43 -13.55
C GLU A 161 11.95 14.71 -12.04
N ASN A 162 10.82 15.03 -11.40
CA ASN A 162 10.75 15.31 -9.96
C ASN A 162 10.55 14.05 -9.11
N PHE A 163 10.38 12.87 -9.73
CA PHE A 163 10.28 11.61 -8.99
C PHE A 163 11.62 11.32 -8.31
N LEU A 164 11.63 11.40 -6.99
CA LEU A 164 12.83 11.19 -6.17
C LEU A 164 13.22 9.72 -6.09
N LEU A 165 12.25 8.82 -6.20
CA LEU A 165 12.48 7.38 -6.17
C LEU A 165 11.44 6.64 -7.01
N LYS A 166 11.91 5.65 -7.78
CA LYS A 166 11.10 4.80 -8.66
C LYS A 166 11.37 3.35 -8.33
N LEU A 167 10.31 2.62 -8.00
CA LEU A 167 10.39 1.21 -7.60
C LEU A 167 9.47 0.38 -8.47
N PHE A 168 10.00 -0.73 -8.98
CA PHE A 168 9.28 -1.63 -9.86
C PHE A 168 9.19 -2.99 -9.20
N SER A 169 7.97 -3.53 -9.07
CA SER A 169 7.85 -4.94 -8.70
C SER A 169 8.41 -5.82 -9.83
N GLN A 170 9.04 -6.93 -9.44
CA GLN A 170 9.42 -8.02 -10.35
C GLN A 170 8.53 -9.25 -10.16
N GLY A 171 7.44 -9.12 -9.38
CA GLY A 171 6.47 -10.19 -9.19
C GLY A 171 5.70 -10.42 -10.49
N ASN A 172 6.16 -11.39 -11.29
CA ASN A 172 5.61 -11.67 -12.60
C ASN A 172 4.12 -12.10 -12.48
N PRO A 173 3.14 -11.34 -13.01
CA PRO A 173 1.73 -11.74 -13.05
C PRO A 173 1.37 -12.47 -14.35
N GLU A 174 2.34 -13.00 -15.10
CA GLU A 174 2.20 -13.63 -16.43
C GLU A 174 1.29 -14.89 -16.51
N GLY A 175 0.40 -15.12 -15.54
CA GLY A 175 -0.58 -16.20 -15.55
C GLY A 175 -2.05 -15.77 -15.72
N LEU A 176 -2.36 -14.51 -16.06
CA LEU A 176 -3.76 -14.02 -16.12
C LEU A 176 -4.38 -13.95 -17.53
N ASN A 177 -3.72 -14.51 -18.55
CA ASN A 177 -4.27 -14.65 -19.91
C ASN A 177 -4.02 -16.07 -20.49
N SER A 178 -4.54 -17.10 -19.82
CA SER A 178 -4.72 -18.44 -20.40
C SER A 178 -6.15 -18.89 -20.22
#